data_AF-A0A925TFK3-F1
#
_entry.id   AF-A0A925TFK3-F1
#
_cell.length_a   1.000
_cell.length_b   1.000
_cell.length_c   1.000
_cell.angle_alpha   90.00
_cell.angle_beta   90.00
_cell.angle_gamma   90.00
#
_symmetry.space_group_name_H-M   'P 1'
#
loop_
_entity.id
_entity.type
_entity.pdbx_description
1 polymer ?
#
loop_
_entity_poly.entity_id
_entity_poly.type
_entity_poly.pdbx_seq_one_letter_code
_entity_poly.pdbx_strand_id
1 'polypeptide(L)'
;MPKDSDSIFHSDEAGGHSPAFSDLSFQNERAMWWAEFDSIGEEAVRGYVERNSYTPTGMEVARQWLARREFLQLRGDVQSIRALAEQAQGTASESLRSASEALTLASRVDANSRAIVEMAATAKKTARTMVLVGTLASLFALCAIVMVLASSRQVAPNTKQTATQPSRAKQPVVRPLPPRVPPAETRQAPAIPPENVQKTQPPNAAPIDFPDLKPEGQSLAETRQAPASPPESAQKEQPSNAPQIKSADLKPEGQSLAGALALIADKVGGEGTINFTAQFHDMATGRDHTEQLSYRASNVTIDPNRCQVGYRWHVEQDGRAVSDENRTVELRLAKNIRVTSMDAEAGRRFSMRTYPTVYVVHIARWDNASGDNLYFHDKDMAERVGTATRHAVELCDKGEQQFRRR
;
A
#
# COMPACT_ATOMS: atom_id res chain seq x y z
N MET A 1 35.47 67.03 -34.58
CA MET A 1 35.86 66.26 -33.39
C MET A 1 35.08 64.95 -33.39
N PRO A 2 35.62 63.89 -34.03
CA PRO A 2 35.05 62.55 -33.99
C PRO A 2 35.73 61.72 -32.88
N LYS A 3 35.05 60.71 -32.36
CA LYS A 3 35.70 59.59 -31.67
C LYS A 3 34.90 58.31 -31.93
N ASP A 4 35.41 57.57 -32.90
CA ASP A 4 35.08 56.19 -33.17
C ASP A 4 35.36 55.32 -31.94
N SER A 5 34.47 54.35 -31.70
CA SER A 5 34.65 53.30 -30.69
C SER A 5 34.59 51.97 -31.40
N ASP A 6 35.74 51.54 -31.90
CA ASP A 6 35.99 50.18 -32.37
C ASP A 6 36.13 49.25 -31.16
N SER A 7 35.15 48.37 -30.96
CA SER A 7 35.26 47.24 -30.04
C SER A 7 35.94 46.06 -30.75
N ILE A 8 37.23 45.93 -30.49
CA ILE A 8 38.07 44.79 -30.87
C ILE A 8 37.63 43.55 -30.08
N PHE A 9 37.17 42.52 -30.79
CA PHE A 9 37.08 41.16 -30.25
C PHE A 9 38.51 40.62 -30.06
N HIS A 10 38.95 40.48 -28.82
CA HIS A 10 40.09 39.64 -28.49
C HIS A 10 39.65 38.18 -28.51
N SER A 11 40.18 37.42 -29.46
CA SER A 11 40.14 35.97 -29.46
C SER A 11 40.95 35.46 -28.26
N ASP A 12 40.27 34.79 -27.32
CA ASP A 12 40.90 34.04 -26.24
C ASP A 12 41.74 32.91 -26.85
N GLU A 13 43.07 33.05 -26.75
CA GLU A 13 44.01 31.97 -26.98
C GLU A 13 43.79 30.89 -25.91
N ALA A 14 43.60 29.66 -26.39
CA ALA A 14 43.62 28.45 -25.60
C ALA A 14 45.02 28.25 -24.98
N GLY A 15 45.25 28.90 -23.83
CA GLY A 15 46.39 28.66 -22.97
C GLY A 15 46.32 27.26 -22.37
N GLY A 16 46.93 26.30 -23.05
CA GLY A 16 47.21 24.97 -22.51
C GLY A 16 47.94 25.09 -21.17
N HIS A 17 47.22 24.81 -20.09
CA HIS A 17 47.80 24.63 -18.76
C HIS A 17 48.70 23.39 -18.80
N SER A 18 49.98 23.59 -19.15
CA SER A 18 51.02 22.66 -18.76
C SER A 18 51.00 22.56 -17.24
N PRO A 19 50.82 21.36 -16.64
CA PRO A 19 50.86 21.21 -15.20
C PRO A 19 52.23 21.67 -14.71
N ALA A 20 52.24 22.78 -13.96
CA ALA A 20 53.44 23.30 -13.36
C ALA A 20 54.06 22.22 -12.46
N PHE A 21 55.39 22.12 -12.45
CA PHE A 21 56.18 21.18 -11.65
C PHE A 21 55.84 21.13 -10.14
N SER A 22 55.03 22.05 -9.63
CA SER A 22 54.44 22.06 -8.28
C SER A 22 53.45 20.93 -7.99
N ASP A 23 52.88 20.27 -9.01
CA ASP A 23 51.85 19.23 -8.81
C ASP A 23 52.45 17.86 -8.41
N LEU A 24 53.69 17.57 -8.84
CA LEU A 24 54.37 16.30 -8.52
C LEU A 24 54.84 16.22 -7.07
N SER A 25 55.28 17.32 -6.46
CA SER A 25 55.68 17.29 -5.04
C SER A 25 54.46 17.09 -4.14
N PHE A 26 53.33 17.71 -4.50
CA PHE A 26 52.07 17.57 -3.78
C PHE A 26 51.49 16.15 -3.89
N GLN A 27 51.59 15.50 -5.06
CA GLN A 27 51.20 14.11 -5.24
C GLN A 27 52.05 13.15 -4.38
N ASN A 28 53.38 13.36 -4.33
CA ASN A 28 54.28 12.54 -3.50
C ASN A 28 54.02 12.73 -2.00
N GLU A 29 53.78 13.97 -1.57
CA GLU A 29 53.44 14.27 -0.18
C GLU A 29 52.09 13.67 0.21
N ARG A 30 51.08 13.75 -0.66
CA ARG A 30 49.78 13.10 -0.47
C ARG A 30 49.90 11.59 -0.34
N ALA A 31 50.70 10.94 -1.19
CA ALA A 31 50.92 9.50 -1.14
C ALA A 31 51.58 9.07 0.19
N MET A 32 52.52 9.87 0.69
CA MET A 32 53.15 9.65 2.00
C MET A 32 52.12 9.75 3.13
N TRP A 33 51.32 10.82 3.16
CA TRP A 33 50.25 11.00 4.15
C TRP A 33 49.23 9.86 4.12
N TRP A 34 48.83 9.40 2.94
CA TRP A 34 47.89 8.27 2.83
C TRP A 34 48.45 6.97 3.39
N ALA A 35 49.73 6.67 3.13
CA ALA A 35 50.39 5.51 3.72
C ALA A 35 50.48 5.61 5.25
N GLU A 36 50.75 6.81 5.77
CA GLU A 36 50.76 7.06 7.22
C GLU A 36 49.36 6.86 7.82
N PHE A 37 48.32 7.45 7.22
CA PHE A 37 46.92 7.31 7.67
C PHE A 37 46.45 5.85 7.65
N ASP A 38 46.78 5.10 6.59
CA ASP A 38 46.49 3.66 6.53
C ASP A 38 47.22 2.87 7.63
N SER A 39 48.41 3.31 8.04
CA SER A 39 49.19 2.65 9.11
C SER A 39 48.64 2.91 10.51
N ILE A 40 48.17 4.12 10.79
CA ILE A 40 47.68 4.51 12.13
C ILE A 40 46.19 4.22 12.33
N GLY A 41 45.44 4.05 11.24
CA GLY A 41 44.02 3.69 11.26
C GLY A 41 43.07 4.89 11.43
N GLU A 42 41.81 4.66 11.08
CA GLU A 42 40.78 5.70 10.93
C GLU A 42 40.48 6.48 12.22
N GLU A 43 40.31 5.77 13.34
CA GLU A 43 40.03 6.37 14.65
C GLU A 43 41.16 7.32 15.09
N ALA A 44 42.42 6.93 14.85
CA ALA A 44 43.56 7.76 15.18
C ALA A 44 43.58 9.03 14.32
N VAL A 45 43.37 8.91 13.00
CA VAL A 45 43.29 10.04 12.07
C VAL A 45 42.17 11.00 12.48
N ARG A 46 40.97 10.50 12.81
CA ARG A 46 39.84 11.32 13.28
C ARG A 46 40.20 12.08 14.55
N GLY A 47 40.79 11.41 15.54
CA GLY A 47 41.25 12.04 16.77
C GLY A 47 42.34 13.10 16.56
N TYR A 48 43.23 12.92 15.59
CA TYR A 48 44.23 13.93 15.23
C TYR A 48 43.64 15.13 14.47
N VAL A 49 42.64 14.90 13.61
CA VAL A 49 41.88 15.95 12.92
C VAL A 49 41.10 16.79 13.93
N GLU A 50 40.41 16.19 14.89
CA GLU A 50 39.65 16.90 15.94
C GLU A 50 40.54 17.78 16.81
N ARG A 51 41.76 17.30 17.12
CA ARG A 51 42.76 18.07 17.88
C ARG A 51 43.56 19.05 17.03
N ASN A 52 43.26 19.20 15.74
CA ASN A 52 44.04 20.01 14.78
C ASN A 52 45.56 19.72 14.87
N SER A 53 45.94 18.43 15.00
CA SER A 53 47.33 18.02 15.23
C SER A 53 48.18 17.94 13.95
N TYR A 54 47.59 18.08 12.77
CA TYR A 54 48.30 18.08 11.49
C TYR A 54 48.60 19.49 10.97
N THR A 55 49.56 19.59 10.06
CA THR A 55 49.76 20.81 9.26
C THR A 55 48.49 21.11 8.43
N PRO A 56 48.27 22.35 7.96
CA PRO A 56 47.11 22.66 7.12
C PRO A 56 46.97 21.74 5.90
N THR A 57 48.09 21.38 5.27
CA THR A 57 48.14 20.42 4.17
C THR A 57 47.75 19.01 4.63
N GLY A 58 48.32 18.54 5.75
CA GLY A 58 47.96 17.23 6.31
C GLY A 58 46.50 17.13 6.74
N MET A 59 45.92 18.23 7.26
CA MET A 59 44.50 18.32 7.60
C MET A 59 43.60 18.13 6.38
N GLU A 60 43.92 18.75 5.25
CA GLU A 60 43.14 18.61 4.03
C GLU A 60 43.24 17.18 3.47
N VAL A 61 44.45 16.60 3.47
CA VAL A 61 44.65 15.22 3.01
C VAL A 61 43.95 14.21 3.94
N ALA A 62 43.93 14.46 5.25
CA ALA A 62 43.24 13.62 6.24
C ALA A 62 41.72 13.63 6.04
N ARG A 63 41.13 14.81 5.79
CA ARG A 63 39.69 14.92 5.47
C ARG A 63 39.34 14.18 4.19
N GLN A 64 40.15 14.32 3.14
CA GLN A 64 39.95 13.61 1.88
C GLN A 64 40.08 12.09 2.04
N TRP A 65 41.02 11.63 2.88
CA TRP A 65 41.20 10.21 3.17
C TRP A 65 40.01 9.63 3.96
N LEU A 66 39.52 10.34 4.98
CA LEU A 66 38.34 9.94 5.77
C LEU A 66 37.09 9.85 4.89
N ALA A 67 36.82 10.88 4.07
CA ALA A 67 35.68 10.90 3.16
C ALA A 67 35.71 9.72 2.16
N ARG A 68 36.90 9.33 1.69
CA ARG A 68 37.06 8.18 0.80
C ARG A 68 36.72 6.85 1.48
N ARG A 69 37.07 6.68 2.77
CA ARG A 69 36.78 5.45 3.51
C ARG A 69 35.30 5.33 3.89
N GLU A 70 34.67 6.43 4.30
CA GLU A 70 33.22 6.46 4.55
C GLU A 70 32.44 6.03 3.30
N PHE A 71 32.88 6.46 2.11
CA PHE A 71 32.31 6.01 0.85
C PHE A 71 32.49 4.51 0.56
N LEU A 72 33.65 3.93 0.92
CA LEU A 72 33.91 2.50 0.75
C LEU A 72 33.07 1.64 1.72
N GLN A 73 32.90 2.11 2.95
CA GLN A 73 32.07 1.44 3.95
C GLN A 73 30.59 1.46 3.55
N LEU A 74 30.11 2.62 3.07
CA LEU A 74 28.76 2.76 2.51
C LEU A 74 28.51 1.78 1.36
N ARG A 75 29.51 1.54 0.49
CA ARG A 75 29.38 0.57 -0.61
C ARG A 75 29.22 -0.87 -0.10
N GLY A 76 29.94 -1.26 0.95
CA GLY A 76 29.80 -2.56 1.60
C GLY A 76 28.44 -2.73 2.28
N ASP A 77 27.95 -1.67 2.93
CA ASP A 77 26.63 -1.66 3.57
C ASP A 77 25.50 -1.73 2.54
N VAL A 78 25.62 -1.02 1.41
CA VAL A 78 24.64 -1.10 0.30
C VAL A 78 24.58 -2.50 -0.30
N GLN A 79 25.70 -3.21 -0.42
CA GLN A 79 25.69 -4.61 -0.88
C GLN A 79 25.03 -5.54 0.16
N SER A 80 25.30 -5.33 1.44
CA SER A 80 24.67 -6.09 2.53
C SER A 80 23.16 -5.85 2.58
N ILE A 81 22.71 -4.60 2.42
CA ILE A 81 21.29 -4.23 2.35
C ILE A 81 20.63 -4.84 1.12
N ARG A 82 21.31 -4.86 -0.04
CA ARG A 82 20.79 -5.52 -1.25
C ARG A 82 20.62 -7.02 -1.04
N ALA A 83 21.60 -7.71 -0.47
CA ALA A 83 21.50 -9.12 -0.17
C ALA A 83 20.36 -9.43 0.81
N LEU A 84 20.18 -8.59 1.83
CA LEU A 84 19.06 -8.71 2.77
C LEU A 84 17.70 -8.46 2.09
N ALA A 85 17.62 -7.50 1.17
CA ALA A 85 16.41 -7.22 0.40
C ALA A 85 16.04 -8.38 -0.52
N GLU A 86 17.02 -8.99 -1.19
CA GLU A 86 16.83 -10.19 -2.03
C GLU A 86 16.36 -11.37 -1.19
N GLN A 87 16.94 -11.59 -0.01
CA GLN A 87 16.49 -12.62 0.93
C GLN A 87 15.04 -12.38 1.39
N ALA A 88 14.70 -11.13 1.76
CA ALA A 88 13.35 -10.77 2.17
C ALA A 88 12.33 -10.96 1.03
N GLN A 89 12.71 -10.65 -0.21
CA GLN A 89 11.88 -10.89 -1.39
C GLN A 89 11.64 -12.39 -1.61
N GLY A 90 12.65 -13.23 -1.41
CA GLY A 90 12.53 -14.69 -1.41
C GLY A 90 11.48 -15.16 -0.40
N THR A 91 11.62 -14.76 0.87
CA THR A 91 10.66 -15.15 1.92
C THR A 91 9.24 -14.64 1.66
N ALA A 92 9.09 -13.43 1.12
CA ALA A 92 7.77 -12.91 0.75
C ALA A 92 7.11 -13.73 -0.36
N SER A 93 7.88 -14.15 -1.37
CA SER A 93 7.35 -15.01 -2.45
C SER A 93 6.90 -16.39 -1.96
N GLU A 94 7.63 -17.00 -1.01
CA GLU A 94 7.26 -18.27 -0.40
C GLU A 94 6.01 -18.14 0.47
N SER A 95 5.87 -17.02 1.18
CA SER A 95 4.67 -16.70 1.96
C SER A 95 3.44 -16.53 1.05
N LEU A 96 3.58 -15.82 -0.06
CA LEU A 96 2.52 -15.69 -1.07
C LEU A 96 2.12 -17.04 -1.70
N ARG A 97 3.10 -17.91 -1.97
CA ARG A 97 2.83 -19.27 -2.45
C ARG A 97 2.06 -20.09 -1.41
N SER A 98 2.47 -20.02 -0.15
CA SER A 98 1.78 -20.71 0.95
C SER A 98 0.35 -20.19 1.14
N ALA A 99 0.14 -18.88 1.02
CA ALA A 99 -1.17 -18.27 1.09
C ALA A 99 -2.10 -18.69 -0.06
N SER A 100 -1.58 -18.83 -1.28
CA SER A 100 -2.37 -19.28 -2.44
C SER A 100 -2.75 -20.76 -2.34
N GLU A 101 -1.85 -21.60 -1.79
CA GLU A 101 -2.15 -23.00 -1.47
C GLU A 101 -3.24 -23.10 -0.38
N ALA A 102 -3.17 -22.28 0.67
CA ALA A 102 -4.19 -22.20 1.71
C ALA A 102 -5.56 -21.74 1.17
N LEU A 103 -5.58 -20.75 0.27
CA LEU A 103 -6.81 -20.29 -0.38
C LEU A 103 -7.43 -21.39 -1.25
N THR A 104 -6.60 -22.13 -1.98
CA THR A 104 -7.03 -23.29 -2.77
C THR A 104 -7.64 -24.36 -1.86
N LEU A 105 -7.03 -24.66 -0.72
CA LEU A 105 -7.58 -25.60 0.25
C LEU A 105 -8.92 -25.12 0.82
N ALA A 106 -9.02 -23.85 1.20
CA ALA A 106 -10.26 -23.25 1.69
C ALA A 106 -11.39 -23.35 0.66
N SER A 107 -11.11 -23.10 -0.62
CA SER A 107 -12.10 -23.25 -1.70
C SER A 107 -12.60 -24.69 -1.86
N ARG A 108 -11.71 -25.69 -1.68
CA ARG A 108 -12.08 -27.12 -1.70
C ARG A 108 -12.94 -27.50 -0.51
N VAL A 109 -12.62 -26.98 0.68
CA VAL A 109 -13.42 -27.20 1.89
C VAL A 109 -14.83 -26.62 1.72
N ASP A 110 -14.93 -25.41 1.17
CA ASP A 110 -16.22 -24.77 0.90
C ASP A 110 -17.06 -25.57 -0.12
N ALA A 111 -16.46 -26.01 -1.23
CA ALA A 111 -17.13 -26.87 -2.22
C ALA A 111 -17.63 -28.19 -1.61
N ASN A 112 -16.80 -28.84 -0.79
CA ASN A 112 -17.18 -30.07 -0.09
C ASN A 112 -18.31 -29.82 0.93
N SER A 113 -18.29 -28.69 1.63
CA SER A 113 -19.34 -28.34 2.59
C SER A 113 -20.69 -28.15 1.90
N ARG A 114 -20.72 -27.51 0.72
CA ARG A 114 -21.93 -27.36 -0.10
C ARG A 114 -22.46 -28.72 -0.56
N ALA A 115 -21.59 -29.60 -1.03
CA ALA A 115 -21.98 -30.96 -1.43
C ALA A 115 -22.61 -31.74 -0.26
N ILE A 116 -22.05 -31.64 0.95
CA ILE A 116 -22.62 -32.27 2.16
C ILE A 116 -24.01 -31.71 2.48
N VAL A 117 -24.20 -30.40 2.37
CA VAL A 117 -25.51 -29.76 2.60
C VAL A 117 -26.55 -30.24 1.57
N GLU A 118 -26.18 -30.38 0.29
CA GLU A 118 -27.07 -30.91 -0.74
C GLU A 118 -27.42 -32.39 -0.52
N MET A 119 -26.45 -33.21 -0.10
CA MET A 119 -26.70 -34.61 0.26
C MET A 119 -27.65 -34.71 1.46
N ALA A 120 -27.49 -33.86 2.48
CA ALA A 120 -28.37 -33.80 3.64
C ALA A 120 -29.80 -33.36 3.25
N ALA A 121 -29.93 -32.38 2.37
CA ALA A 121 -31.23 -31.95 1.84
C ALA A 121 -31.93 -33.07 1.06
N THR A 122 -31.18 -33.81 0.24
CA THR A 122 -31.68 -34.96 -0.54
C THR A 122 -32.11 -36.10 0.39
N ALA A 123 -31.29 -36.45 1.38
CA ALA A 123 -31.62 -37.46 2.39
C ALA A 123 -32.90 -37.10 3.17
N LYS A 124 -33.05 -35.82 3.58
CA LYS A 124 -34.26 -35.33 4.25
C LYS A 124 -35.50 -35.46 3.36
N LYS A 125 -35.37 -35.17 2.06
CA LYS A 125 -36.47 -35.33 1.09
C LYS A 125 -36.86 -36.81 0.95
N THR A 126 -35.88 -37.70 0.80
CA THR A 126 -36.09 -39.16 0.71
C THR A 126 -36.76 -39.72 1.97
N ALA A 127 -36.31 -39.29 3.16
CA ALA A 127 -36.92 -39.70 4.42
C ALA A 127 -38.39 -39.29 4.52
N ARG A 128 -38.74 -38.06 4.10
CA ARG A 128 -40.15 -37.61 4.05
C ARG A 128 -40.99 -38.47 3.10
N THR A 129 -40.47 -38.81 1.93
CA THR A 129 -41.16 -39.69 0.97
C THR A 129 -41.38 -41.07 1.55
N MET A 130 -40.38 -41.67 2.21
CA MET A 130 -40.52 -42.98 2.86
C MET A 130 -41.58 -42.98 3.97
N VAL A 131 -41.63 -41.92 4.81
CA VAL A 131 -42.68 -41.77 5.83
C VAL A 131 -44.08 -41.68 5.19
N LEU A 132 -44.21 -40.95 4.09
CA LEU A 132 -45.48 -40.82 3.37
C LEU A 132 -45.93 -42.15 2.73
N VAL A 133 -45.01 -42.89 2.12
CA VAL A 133 -45.28 -44.23 1.59
C VAL A 133 -45.69 -45.20 2.70
N GLY A 134 -44.98 -45.16 3.84
CA GLY A 134 -45.30 -45.99 5.01
C GLY A 134 -46.69 -45.70 5.58
N THR A 135 -47.05 -44.43 5.72
CA THR A 135 -48.38 -44.02 6.22
C THR A 135 -49.50 -44.42 5.27
N LEU A 136 -49.31 -44.28 3.95
CA LEU A 136 -50.28 -44.76 2.95
C LEU A 136 -50.44 -46.29 3.02
N ALA A 137 -49.35 -47.04 3.11
CA ALA A 137 -49.39 -48.50 3.23
C ALA A 137 -50.15 -48.95 4.49
N SER A 138 -49.94 -48.28 5.63
CA SER A 138 -50.69 -48.54 6.86
C SER A 138 -52.20 -48.23 6.71
N LEU A 139 -52.55 -47.14 6.02
CA LEU A 139 -53.96 -46.81 5.74
C LEU A 139 -54.62 -47.87 4.86
N PHE A 140 -53.95 -48.33 3.80
CA PHE A 140 -54.47 -49.41 2.95
C PHE A 140 -54.66 -50.73 3.71
N ALA A 141 -53.70 -51.10 4.56
CA ALA A 141 -53.82 -52.27 5.42
C ALA A 141 -55.02 -52.16 6.38
N LEU A 142 -55.23 -50.97 6.97
CA LEU A 142 -56.35 -50.72 7.86
C LEU A 142 -57.70 -50.80 7.13
N CYS A 143 -57.80 -50.24 5.92
CA CYS A 143 -58.98 -50.38 5.06
C CYS A 143 -59.27 -51.84 4.70
N ALA A 144 -58.24 -52.63 4.36
CA ALA A 144 -58.40 -54.05 4.06
C ALA A 144 -58.93 -54.83 5.28
N ILE A 145 -58.42 -54.57 6.48
CA ILE A 145 -58.91 -55.19 7.73
C ILE A 145 -60.38 -54.82 7.96
N VAL A 146 -60.76 -53.55 7.79
CA VAL A 146 -62.15 -53.10 7.93
C VAL A 146 -63.07 -53.79 6.92
N MET A 147 -62.65 -53.93 5.66
CA MET A 147 -63.43 -54.66 4.65
C MET A 147 -63.60 -56.15 5.00
N VAL A 148 -62.55 -56.82 5.49
CA VAL A 148 -62.66 -58.22 5.95
C VAL A 148 -63.62 -58.35 7.13
N LEU A 149 -63.56 -57.42 8.09
CA LEU A 149 -64.47 -57.38 9.25
C LEU A 149 -65.92 -57.04 8.86
N ALA A 150 -66.14 -56.24 7.83
CA ALA A 150 -67.47 -55.95 7.31
C ALA A 150 -68.07 -57.17 6.60
N SER A 151 -67.27 -57.88 5.79
CA SER A 151 -67.70 -59.09 5.08
C SER A 151 -67.97 -60.27 6.02
N SER A 152 -67.23 -60.39 7.13
CA SER A 152 -67.45 -61.46 8.11
C SER A 152 -68.73 -61.29 8.95
N ARG A 153 -69.40 -60.12 8.91
CA ARG A 153 -70.69 -59.90 9.58
C ARG A 153 -71.90 -60.45 8.82
N GLN A 154 -71.76 -60.98 7.61
CA GLN A 154 -72.89 -61.46 6.80
C GLN A 154 -73.17 -62.98 6.88
N VAL A 155 -72.46 -63.73 7.72
CA VAL A 155 -72.71 -65.18 7.87
C VAL A 155 -72.87 -65.51 9.35
N ALA A 156 -74.11 -65.50 9.83
CA ALA A 156 -74.50 -66.36 10.93
C ALA A 156 -74.67 -67.79 10.36
N PRO A 157 -74.05 -68.78 10.98
CA PRO A 157 -74.91 -69.64 11.79
C PRO A 157 -74.33 -70.00 13.15
N ASN A 158 -75.30 -70.09 14.05
CA ASN A 158 -75.35 -70.72 15.36
C ASN A 158 -74.52 -72.02 15.48
N THR A 159 -73.47 -72.04 16.31
CA THR A 159 -73.01 -73.27 17.00
C THR A 159 -72.14 -72.97 18.23
N LYS A 160 -72.42 -73.76 19.28
CA LYS A 160 -71.85 -73.76 20.63
C LYS A 160 -70.38 -74.20 20.71
N GLN A 161 -69.69 -73.66 21.74
CA GLN A 161 -68.59 -74.23 22.55
C GLN A 161 -67.31 -74.66 21.77
N THR A 162 -66.08 -74.37 22.21
CA THR A 162 -65.48 -74.77 23.49
C THR A 162 -64.13 -74.03 23.64
N ALA A 163 -63.75 -73.79 24.89
CA ALA A 163 -62.51 -73.15 25.33
C ALA A 163 -61.23 -73.93 24.97
N THR A 164 -60.16 -73.23 24.58
CA THR A 164 -58.80 -73.49 25.08
C THR A 164 -57.91 -72.25 24.96
N GLN A 165 -57.40 -71.81 26.11
CA GLN A 165 -56.43 -70.72 26.31
C GLN A 165 -55.01 -71.21 25.95
N PRO A 166 -54.15 -70.37 25.32
CA PRO A 166 -52.73 -70.50 25.57
C PRO A 166 -52.05 -69.16 25.92
N SER A 167 -51.42 -69.20 27.10
CA SER A 167 -50.06 -68.77 27.41
C SER A 167 -49.54 -67.46 26.78
N ARG A 168 -49.51 -66.46 27.66
CA ARG A 168 -48.86 -65.15 27.58
C ARG A 168 -47.34 -65.29 27.43
N ALA A 169 -46.80 -65.01 26.25
CA ALA A 169 -45.36 -64.81 26.04
C ALA A 169 -44.94 -63.40 26.48
N LYS A 170 -43.94 -63.34 27.36
CA LYS A 170 -43.33 -62.13 27.91
C LYS A 170 -42.61 -61.36 26.80
N GLN A 171 -43.00 -60.10 26.56
CA GLN A 171 -42.20 -59.15 25.80
C GLN A 171 -41.05 -58.63 26.69
N PRO A 172 -39.79 -58.63 26.23
CA PRO A 172 -38.70 -57.96 26.92
C PRO A 172 -38.83 -56.43 26.75
N VAL A 173 -38.86 -55.74 27.89
CA VAL A 173 -38.70 -54.29 28.01
C VAL A 173 -37.30 -53.92 27.52
N VAL A 174 -37.21 -53.33 26.33
CA VAL A 174 -35.98 -52.72 25.82
C VAL A 174 -35.87 -51.33 26.43
N ARG A 175 -34.93 -51.19 27.37
CA ARG A 175 -34.51 -49.90 27.95
C ARG A 175 -33.95 -48.99 26.86
N PRO A 176 -34.33 -47.70 26.80
CA PRO A 176 -33.62 -46.71 26.00
C PRO A 176 -32.21 -46.51 26.57
N LEU A 177 -31.17 -46.62 25.74
CA LEU A 177 -29.82 -46.20 26.10
C LEU A 177 -29.78 -44.66 26.23
N PRO A 178 -29.04 -44.11 27.20
CA PRO A 178 -28.79 -42.67 27.28
C PRO A 178 -27.87 -42.22 26.11
N PRO A 179 -27.97 -40.94 25.71
CA PRO A 179 -27.12 -40.38 24.67
C PRO A 179 -25.64 -40.46 25.09
N ARG A 180 -24.82 -41.01 24.20
CA ARG A 180 -23.37 -41.09 24.33
C ARG A 180 -22.80 -39.68 24.18
N VAL A 181 -22.42 -39.08 25.31
CA VAL A 181 -21.62 -37.85 25.35
C VAL A 181 -20.26 -38.14 24.68
N PRO A 182 -19.81 -37.35 23.69
CA PRO A 182 -18.47 -37.51 23.14
C PRO A 182 -17.43 -37.19 24.22
N PRO A 183 -16.28 -37.87 24.24
CA PRO A 183 -15.24 -37.60 25.22
C PRO A 183 -14.78 -36.15 25.07
N ALA A 184 -14.72 -35.44 26.20
CA ALA A 184 -14.01 -34.18 26.31
C ALA A 184 -12.56 -34.44 25.89
N GLU A 185 -12.23 -33.94 24.71
CA GLU A 185 -10.87 -33.89 24.22
C GLU A 185 -10.14 -32.85 25.07
N THR A 186 -9.43 -33.34 26.10
CA THR A 186 -8.49 -32.56 26.89
C THR A 186 -7.41 -32.06 25.93
N ARG A 187 -7.61 -30.87 25.36
CA ARG A 187 -6.52 -30.10 24.77
C ARG A 187 -5.52 -29.81 25.88
N GLN A 188 -4.45 -30.60 25.90
CA GLN A 188 -3.19 -30.18 26.51
C GLN A 188 -2.78 -28.89 25.81
N ALA A 189 -2.88 -27.77 26.53
CA ALA A 189 -2.18 -26.56 26.16
C ALA A 189 -0.68 -26.88 26.10
N PRO A 190 0.05 -26.46 25.06
CA PRO A 190 1.50 -26.55 25.07
C PRO A 190 2.00 -25.70 26.23
N ALA A 191 2.76 -26.35 27.12
CA ALA A 191 3.53 -25.69 28.15
C ALA A 191 4.45 -24.66 27.49
N ILE A 192 4.12 -23.38 27.66
CA ILE A 192 5.03 -22.28 27.39
C ILE A 192 6.13 -22.38 28.46
N PRO A 193 7.41 -22.59 28.11
CA PRO A 193 8.48 -22.54 29.08
C PRO A 193 8.55 -21.12 29.66
N PRO A 194 8.82 -20.94 30.97
CA PRO A 194 8.97 -19.61 31.55
C PRO A 194 10.18 -18.93 30.89
N GLU A 195 9.90 -17.91 30.09
CA GLU A 195 10.89 -16.98 29.58
C GLU A 195 11.47 -16.22 30.76
N ASN A 196 12.73 -16.52 31.05
CA ASN A 196 13.50 -15.96 32.14
C ASN A 196 13.84 -14.51 31.76
N VAL A 197 12.93 -13.57 32.06
CA VAL A 197 13.18 -12.14 31.89
C VAL A 197 14.16 -11.71 32.98
N GLN A 198 15.43 -11.84 32.66
CA GLN A 198 16.51 -11.22 33.42
C GLN A 198 16.41 -9.71 33.18
N LYS A 199 15.94 -9.04 34.24
CA LYS A 199 15.80 -7.59 34.33
C LYS A 199 17.19 -6.95 34.36
N THR A 200 17.78 -6.71 33.19
CA THR A 200 19.00 -5.92 33.07
C THR A 200 18.61 -4.44 33.16
N GLN A 201 18.76 -3.91 34.37
CA GLN A 201 18.60 -2.51 34.71
C GLN A 201 19.78 -1.73 34.08
N PRO A 202 19.56 -0.75 33.18
CA PRO A 202 20.63 0.13 32.74
C PRO A 202 21.02 1.09 33.88
N PRO A 203 22.32 1.40 34.04
CA PRO A 203 22.80 2.26 35.11
C PRO A 203 22.43 3.72 34.85
N ASN A 204 21.94 4.38 35.90
CA ASN A 204 21.95 5.82 36.19
C ASN A 204 22.39 6.74 35.04
N ALA A 205 21.41 7.29 34.31
CA ALA A 205 21.57 8.58 33.65
C ALA A 205 21.22 9.69 34.65
N ALA A 206 22.16 10.62 34.85
CA ALA A 206 22.01 11.77 35.72
C ALA A 206 20.85 12.69 35.26
N PRO A 207 20.20 13.42 36.18
CA PRO A 207 19.14 14.36 35.83
C PRO A 207 19.71 15.51 35.00
N ILE A 208 19.15 15.73 33.80
CA ILE A 208 19.36 16.96 33.04
C ILE A 208 18.36 17.98 33.61
N ASP A 209 18.89 18.96 34.34
CA ASP A 209 18.20 20.17 34.75
C ASP A 209 17.77 20.96 33.49
N PHE A 210 16.47 21.06 33.27
CA PHE A 210 15.89 22.04 32.36
C PHE A 210 15.54 23.29 33.16
N PRO A 211 16.10 24.47 32.84
CA PRO A 211 15.77 25.70 33.55
C PRO A 211 14.30 26.10 33.30
N ASP A 212 13.63 26.40 34.41
CA ASP A 212 12.30 26.99 34.53
C ASP A 212 12.04 28.11 33.49
N LEU A 213 11.23 27.80 32.49
CA LEU A 213 10.56 28.83 31.69
C LEU A 213 9.27 29.22 32.38
N LYS A 214 9.41 30.30 33.14
CA LYS A 214 8.39 31.14 33.76
C LYS A 214 7.20 31.40 32.79
N PRO A 215 5.95 31.09 33.16
CA PRO A 215 4.80 31.45 32.34
C PRO A 215 4.44 32.92 32.60
N GLU A 216 4.75 33.79 31.64
CA GLU A 216 4.14 35.13 31.61
C GLU A 216 2.69 34.99 31.15
N GLY A 217 1.77 35.31 32.06
CA GLY A 217 0.36 35.41 31.79
C GLY A 217 0.07 36.57 30.84
N GLN A 218 -0.61 36.27 29.73
CA GLN A 218 -1.42 37.25 29.03
C GLN A 218 -2.85 36.76 28.95
N SER A 219 -3.64 37.35 29.85
CA SER A 219 -5.08 37.48 29.78
C SER A 219 -5.47 38.16 28.46
N LEU A 220 -6.32 37.50 27.68
CA LEU A 220 -7.16 38.19 26.70
C LEU A 220 -8.49 37.46 26.56
N ALA A 221 -9.45 38.00 27.31
CA ALA A 221 -10.89 38.03 27.13
C ALA A 221 -11.49 37.08 26.07
N GLU A 222 -12.16 36.07 26.61
CA GLU A 222 -13.22 35.28 25.99
C GLU A 222 -14.35 36.19 25.45
N THR A 223 -14.40 36.39 24.13
CA THR A 223 -15.61 36.83 23.43
C THR A 223 -16.17 35.64 22.68
N ARG A 224 -17.15 34.96 23.29
CA ARG A 224 -17.99 33.98 22.61
C ARG A 224 -18.89 34.70 21.62
N GLN A 225 -18.53 34.65 20.34
CA GLN A 225 -19.49 34.82 19.24
C GLN A 225 -19.71 33.46 18.59
N ALA A 226 -20.98 33.07 18.53
CA ALA A 226 -21.45 31.87 17.84
C ALA A 226 -21.04 31.91 16.37
N PRO A 227 -20.68 30.77 15.74
CA PRO A 227 -20.39 30.74 14.32
C PRO A 227 -21.68 30.95 13.54
N ALA A 228 -21.79 32.12 12.92
CA ALA A 228 -22.70 32.34 11.81
C ALA A 228 -22.31 31.39 10.66
N SER A 229 -23.31 30.76 10.07
CA SER A 229 -23.20 29.89 8.90
C SER A 229 -22.35 30.54 7.80
N PRO A 230 -21.45 29.79 7.13
CA PRO A 230 -20.67 30.34 6.03
C PRO A 230 -21.60 30.75 4.87
N PRO A 231 -21.32 31.88 4.20
CA PRO A 231 -22.10 32.29 3.05
C PRO A 231 -21.82 31.32 1.90
N GLU A 232 -22.91 30.75 1.39
CA GLU A 232 -23.05 30.05 0.12
C GLU A 232 -22.49 30.93 -1.00
N SER A 233 -21.18 30.82 -1.22
CA SER A 233 -20.48 31.51 -2.29
C SER A 233 -20.65 30.67 -3.54
N ALA A 234 -21.55 31.16 -4.39
CA ALA A 234 -21.85 30.66 -5.71
C ALA A 234 -20.57 30.22 -6.44
N GLN A 235 -20.45 28.90 -6.67
CA GLN A 235 -19.64 28.35 -7.75
C GLN A 235 -20.22 28.89 -9.05
N LYS A 236 -19.63 29.97 -9.54
CA LYS A 236 -19.82 30.43 -10.91
C LYS A 236 -19.07 29.43 -11.78
N GLU A 237 -19.79 28.46 -12.33
CA GLU A 237 -19.29 27.58 -13.39
C GLU A 237 -18.65 28.44 -14.47
N GLN A 238 -17.32 28.32 -14.59
CA GLN A 238 -16.58 28.93 -15.67
C GLN A 238 -16.77 28.02 -16.89
N PRO A 239 -17.43 28.47 -17.97
CA PRO A 239 -17.60 27.65 -19.17
C PRO A 239 -16.24 27.43 -19.81
N SER A 240 -15.67 26.25 -19.61
CA SER A 240 -14.51 25.77 -20.34
C SER A 240 -14.93 25.48 -21.78
N ASN A 241 -14.62 26.40 -22.70
CA ASN A 241 -14.80 26.24 -24.14
C ASN A 241 -13.74 25.33 -24.78
N ALA A 242 -13.05 24.48 -23.99
CA ALA A 242 -12.17 23.46 -24.53
C ALA A 242 -13.01 22.35 -25.17
N PRO A 243 -12.70 21.89 -26.40
CA PRO A 243 -13.46 20.83 -27.04
C PRO A 243 -13.50 19.59 -26.14
N GLN A 244 -14.71 19.22 -25.70
CA GLN A 244 -14.91 18.02 -24.90
C GLN A 244 -14.64 16.79 -25.79
N ILE A 245 -13.40 16.30 -25.73
CA ILE A 245 -13.02 15.02 -26.33
C ILE A 245 -13.79 13.93 -25.57
N LYS A 246 -14.84 13.41 -26.19
CA LYS A 246 -15.65 12.31 -25.65
C LYS A 246 -14.75 11.11 -25.37
N SER A 247 -14.87 10.54 -24.18
CA SER A 247 -14.03 9.44 -23.66
C SER A 247 -14.03 8.16 -24.51
N ALA A 248 -14.96 8.01 -25.46
CA ALA A 248 -15.10 6.81 -26.29
C ALA A 248 -14.08 6.68 -27.44
N ASP A 249 -13.34 7.75 -27.78
CA ASP A 249 -12.42 7.74 -28.93
C ASP A 249 -10.93 7.51 -28.57
N LEU A 250 -10.62 7.28 -27.30
CA LEU A 250 -9.25 6.94 -26.90
C LEU A 250 -9.00 5.45 -27.04
N LYS A 251 -8.97 4.96 -28.29
CA LYS A 251 -8.24 3.73 -28.56
C LYS A 251 -6.75 4.07 -28.45
N PRO A 252 -6.00 3.45 -27.52
CA PRO A 252 -4.55 3.68 -27.41
C PRO A 252 -3.80 3.20 -28.67
N GLU A 253 -4.44 2.39 -29.51
CA GLU A 253 -3.87 1.92 -30.78
C GLU A 253 -3.77 3.06 -31.80
N GLY A 254 -2.58 3.65 -31.88
CA GLY A 254 -2.23 4.68 -32.87
C GLY A 254 -1.95 6.06 -32.27
N GLN A 255 -2.09 6.24 -30.96
CA GLN A 255 -1.77 7.52 -30.33
C GLN A 255 -0.24 7.72 -30.29
N SER A 256 0.23 8.87 -30.77
CA SER A 256 1.65 9.21 -30.71
C SER A 256 2.05 9.56 -29.27
N LEU A 257 3.35 9.47 -28.96
CA LEU A 257 3.86 9.86 -27.63
C LEU A 257 3.47 11.30 -27.29
N ALA A 258 3.61 12.22 -28.25
CA ALA A 258 3.20 13.60 -28.07
C ALA A 258 1.69 13.72 -27.78
N GLY A 259 0.85 12.92 -28.43
CA GLY A 259 -0.59 12.88 -28.16
C GLY A 259 -0.93 12.35 -26.77
N ALA A 260 -0.24 11.31 -26.30
CA ALA A 260 -0.41 10.77 -24.96
C ALA A 260 0.04 11.77 -23.88
N LEU A 261 1.22 12.38 -24.04
CA LEU A 261 1.71 13.42 -23.12
C LEU A 261 0.79 14.65 -23.10
N ALA A 262 0.30 15.10 -24.26
CA ALA A 262 -0.63 16.22 -24.35
C ALA A 262 -1.95 15.93 -23.63
N LEU A 263 -2.46 14.70 -23.71
CA LEU A 263 -3.64 14.31 -22.96
C LEU A 263 -3.40 14.36 -21.45
N ILE A 264 -2.27 13.81 -20.98
CA ILE A 264 -1.92 13.87 -19.55
C ILE A 264 -1.83 15.32 -19.09
N ALA A 265 -1.13 16.17 -19.85
CA ALA A 265 -0.96 17.57 -19.51
C ALA A 265 -2.29 18.36 -19.51
N ASP A 266 -3.15 18.13 -20.49
CA ASP A 266 -4.50 18.71 -20.56
C ASP A 266 -5.32 18.33 -19.33
N LYS A 267 -5.31 17.05 -18.92
CA LYS A 267 -6.09 16.59 -17.77
C LYS A 267 -5.53 17.07 -16.44
N VAL A 268 -4.21 17.01 -16.26
CA VAL A 268 -3.55 17.50 -15.05
C VAL A 268 -3.73 19.02 -14.89
N GLY A 269 -3.59 19.80 -15.97
CA GLY A 269 -3.78 21.25 -15.93
C GLY A 269 -5.24 21.69 -15.89
N GLY A 270 -6.15 20.87 -16.42
CA GLY A 270 -7.59 21.14 -16.51
C GLY A 270 -8.37 20.78 -15.24
N GLU A 271 -7.82 19.96 -14.34
CA GLU A 271 -8.48 19.55 -13.10
C GLU A 271 -8.77 20.75 -12.16
N GLY A 272 -7.96 21.80 -12.25
CA GLY A 272 -8.12 23.01 -11.43
C GLY A 272 -7.57 22.83 -10.01
N THR A 273 -8.25 23.45 -9.04
CA THR A 273 -7.89 23.35 -7.63
C THR A 273 -8.73 22.29 -6.96
N ILE A 274 -8.06 21.31 -6.35
CA ILE A 274 -8.66 20.19 -5.63
C ILE A 274 -8.71 20.53 -4.14
N ASN A 275 -9.88 20.91 -3.65
CA ASN A 275 -10.10 21.19 -2.23
C ASN A 275 -10.73 19.97 -1.55
N PHE A 276 -10.15 19.53 -0.44
CA PHE A 276 -10.67 18.41 0.34
C PHE A 276 -10.26 18.51 1.81
N THR A 277 -11.01 17.82 2.67
CA THR A 277 -10.68 17.66 4.08
C THR A 277 -10.06 16.29 4.30
N ALA A 278 -8.87 16.22 4.88
CA ALA A 278 -8.22 14.98 5.28
C ALA A 278 -8.39 14.76 6.78
N GLN A 279 -8.98 13.63 7.15
CA GLN A 279 -9.09 13.16 8.53
C GLN A 279 -8.04 12.09 8.76
N PHE A 280 -7.12 12.34 9.68
CA PHE A 280 -6.06 11.43 10.08
C PHE A 280 -6.39 10.84 11.44
N HIS A 281 -6.30 9.52 11.57
CA HIS A 281 -6.37 8.82 12.86
C HIS A 281 -5.02 8.19 13.17
N ASP A 282 -4.35 8.67 14.21
CA ASP A 282 -3.09 8.11 14.69
C ASP A 282 -3.37 6.81 15.46
N MET A 283 -2.98 5.69 14.86
CA MET A 283 -3.22 4.35 15.42
C MET A 283 -2.44 4.11 16.72
N ALA A 284 -1.36 4.85 16.97
CA ALA A 284 -0.54 4.70 18.17
C ALA A 284 -1.11 5.47 19.37
N THR A 285 -1.69 6.65 19.13
CA THR A 285 -2.23 7.51 20.21
C THR A 285 -3.75 7.49 20.31
N GLY A 286 -4.44 6.95 19.30
CA GLY A 286 -5.89 6.97 19.18
C GLY A 286 -6.47 8.36 18.94
N ARG A 287 -5.64 9.34 18.56
CA ARG A 287 -6.06 10.73 18.34
C ARG A 287 -6.41 10.97 16.89
N ASP A 288 -7.48 11.72 16.70
CA ASP A 288 -7.91 12.22 15.41
C ASP A 288 -7.39 13.64 15.17
N HIS A 289 -6.98 13.91 13.95
CA HIS A 289 -6.67 15.24 13.45
C HIS A 289 -7.38 15.46 12.11
N THR A 290 -7.68 16.72 11.79
CA THR A 290 -8.36 17.08 10.56
C THR A 290 -7.69 18.31 9.97
N GLU A 291 -7.37 18.23 8.69
CA GLU A 291 -6.70 19.28 7.93
C GLU A 291 -7.54 19.60 6.68
N GLN A 292 -7.64 20.88 6.34
CA GLN A 292 -8.15 21.29 5.03
C GLN A 292 -6.98 21.40 4.05
N LEU A 293 -7.01 20.63 2.97
CA LEU A 293 -5.97 20.59 1.95
C LEU A 293 -6.50 21.11 0.61
N SER A 294 -5.65 21.86 -0.08
CA SER A 294 -5.93 22.36 -1.42
C SER A 294 -4.74 22.10 -2.32
N TYR A 295 -4.96 21.33 -3.38
CA TYR A 295 -3.92 20.89 -4.32
C TYR A 295 -4.19 21.50 -5.69
N ARG A 296 -3.17 22.07 -6.32
CA ARG A 296 -3.30 22.66 -7.66
C ARG A 296 -2.06 22.38 -8.50
N ALA A 297 -2.27 21.80 -9.67
CA ALA A 297 -1.27 21.75 -10.73
C ALA A 297 -1.52 22.91 -11.71
N SER A 298 -0.46 23.61 -12.08
CA SER A 298 -0.51 24.73 -13.04
C SER A 298 0.71 24.73 -13.96
N ASN A 299 0.71 25.55 -15.00
CA ASN A 299 1.83 25.70 -15.94
C ASN A 299 2.36 24.35 -16.46
N VAL A 300 1.45 23.47 -16.87
CA VAL A 300 1.81 22.12 -17.30
C VAL A 300 2.50 22.18 -18.67
N THR A 301 3.66 21.53 -18.78
CA THR A 301 4.48 21.45 -19.98
C THR A 301 4.80 20.00 -20.31
N ILE A 302 5.09 19.71 -21.58
CA ILE A 302 5.46 18.37 -22.04
C ILE A 302 6.77 18.44 -22.82
N ASP A 303 7.62 17.43 -22.63
CA ASP A 303 8.81 17.20 -23.45
C ASP A 303 8.80 15.76 -23.97
N PRO A 304 8.33 15.54 -25.23
CA PRO A 304 8.33 14.21 -25.84
C PRO A 304 9.74 13.62 -26.03
N ASN A 305 10.78 14.44 -26.17
CA ASN A 305 12.14 13.95 -26.38
C ASN A 305 12.75 13.41 -25.09
N ARG A 306 12.37 14.00 -23.95
CA ARG A 306 12.78 13.54 -22.61
C ARG A 306 11.78 12.60 -21.95
N CYS A 307 10.60 12.42 -22.54
CA CYS A 307 9.50 11.66 -21.94
C CYS A 307 9.07 12.24 -20.59
N GLN A 308 8.92 13.56 -20.55
CA GLN A 308 8.66 14.30 -19.32
C GLN A 308 7.35 15.08 -19.39
N VAL A 309 6.69 15.18 -18.23
CA VAL A 309 5.60 16.13 -17.99
C VAL A 309 6.01 17.00 -16.82
N GLY A 310 6.17 18.31 -17.06
CA GLY A 310 6.49 19.31 -16.04
C GLY A 310 5.23 20.03 -15.58
N TYR A 311 5.13 20.43 -14.32
CA TYR A 311 4.05 21.27 -13.81
C TYR A 311 4.50 22.01 -12.55
N ARG A 312 3.83 23.12 -12.24
CA ARG A 312 3.97 23.82 -10.97
C ARG A 312 2.92 23.30 -9.99
N TRP A 313 3.39 22.72 -8.90
CA TRP A 313 2.60 22.13 -7.83
C TRP A 313 2.45 23.12 -6.69
N HIS A 314 1.20 23.45 -6.35
CA HIS A 314 0.85 24.33 -5.24
C HIS A 314 -0.01 23.58 -4.23
N VAL A 315 0.37 23.65 -2.96
CA VAL A 315 -0.34 23.01 -1.85
C VAL A 315 -0.62 24.04 -0.77
N GLU A 316 -1.88 24.10 -0.34
CA GLU A 316 -2.28 24.82 0.86
C GLU A 316 -2.81 23.85 1.91
N GLN A 317 -2.48 24.14 3.17
CA GLN A 317 -2.97 23.46 4.35
C GLN A 317 -3.59 24.51 5.28
N ASP A 318 -4.86 24.33 5.62
CA ASP A 318 -5.65 25.25 6.45
C ASP A 318 -5.57 26.71 5.97
N GLY A 319 -5.62 26.88 4.65
CA GLY A 319 -5.54 28.19 3.98
C GLY A 319 -4.15 28.81 3.92
N ARG A 320 -3.09 28.08 4.30
CA ARG A 320 -1.69 28.52 4.23
C ARG A 320 -0.94 27.74 3.18
N ALA A 321 -0.23 28.42 2.29
CA ALA A 321 0.64 27.76 1.32
C ALA A 321 1.80 27.05 2.05
N VAL A 322 1.90 25.73 1.85
CA VAL A 322 2.95 24.88 2.43
C VAL A 322 3.94 24.36 1.40
N SER A 323 3.54 24.29 0.13
CA SER A 323 4.45 23.98 -0.98
C SER A 323 4.04 24.76 -2.23
N ASP A 324 5.03 25.29 -2.94
CA ASP A 324 4.87 25.91 -4.26
C ASP A 324 6.16 25.68 -5.05
N GLU A 325 6.18 24.61 -5.84
CA GLU A 325 7.41 24.12 -6.48
C GLU A 325 7.15 23.60 -7.90
N ASN A 326 8.17 23.63 -8.74
CA ASN A 326 8.11 23.01 -10.07
C ASN A 326 8.47 21.53 -9.95
N ARG A 327 7.56 20.66 -10.40
CA ARG A 327 7.72 19.21 -10.44
C ARG A 327 7.85 18.72 -11.87
N THR A 328 8.60 17.65 -12.05
CA THR A 328 8.76 16.97 -13.34
C THR A 328 8.60 15.48 -13.16
N VAL A 329 7.64 14.90 -13.88
CA VAL A 329 7.42 13.46 -13.97
C VAL A 329 8.26 12.92 -15.12
N GLU A 330 9.22 12.05 -14.80
CA GLU A 330 10.07 11.39 -15.79
C GLU A 330 9.55 9.99 -16.09
N LEU A 331 8.81 9.84 -17.18
CA LEU A 331 8.13 8.57 -17.49
C LEU A 331 9.11 7.44 -17.83
N ARG A 332 10.34 7.73 -18.25
CA ARG A 332 11.40 6.72 -18.44
C ARG A 332 11.83 6.04 -17.14
N LEU A 333 11.67 6.72 -16.02
CA LEU A 333 12.03 6.19 -14.70
C LEU A 333 10.84 5.50 -14.03
N ALA A 334 9.66 5.51 -14.66
CA ALA A 334 8.46 4.88 -14.14
C ALA A 334 8.66 3.35 -14.06
N LYS A 335 8.45 2.82 -12.87
CA LYS A 335 8.49 1.39 -12.56
C LYS A 335 7.10 0.78 -12.51
N ASN A 336 6.16 1.50 -11.90
CA ASN A 336 4.78 1.05 -11.72
C ASN A 336 3.86 2.26 -11.74
N ILE A 337 2.71 2.13 -12.39
CA ILE A 337 1.68 3.17 -12.44
C ILE A 337 0.39 2.53 -11.99
N ARG A 338 -0.21 3.09 -10.94
CA ARG A 338 -1.48 2.61 -10.38
C ARG A 338 -2.38 3.77 -10.06
N VAL A 339 -3.68 3.50 -10.04
CA VAL A 339 -4.70 4.46 -9.62
C VAL A 339 -5.30 3.96 -8.31
N THR A 340 -5.27 4.81 -7.29
CA THR A 340 -5.73 4.52 -5.93
C THR A 340 -6.55 5.69 -5.41
N SER A 341 -7.32 5.49 -4.35
CA SER A 341 -7.80 6.63 -3.56
C SER A 341 -6.70 7.06 -2.59
N MET A 342 -6.65 8.36 -2.28
CA MET A 342 -5.69 8.91 -1.32
C MET A 342 -5.77 8.17 0.03
N ASP A 343 -6.99 7.85 0.47
CA ASP A 343 -7.30 7.11 1.70
C ASP A 343 -6.66 5.71 1.76
N ALA A 344 -6.42 5.08 0.60
CA ALA A 344 -5.85 3.74 0.52
C ALA A 344 -4.32 3.72 0.70
N GLU A 345 -3.66 4.89 0.63
CA GLU A 345 -2.20 5.00 0.75
C GLU A 345 -1.73 5.34 2.16
N ALA A 346 -2.63 5.32 3.15
CA ALA A 346 -2.29 5.67 4.52
C ALA A 346 -1.20 4.72 5.09
N GLY A 347 -0.12 5.30 5.59
CA GLY A 347 1.03 4.55 6.10
C GLY A 347 0.71 3.74 7.36
N ARG A 348 1.66 2.94 7.85
CA ARG A 348 1.44 2.04 9.02
C ARG A 348 1.00 2.74 10.31
N ARG A 349 1.29 4.03 10.45
CA ARG A 349 1.04 4.82 11.67
C ARG A 349 -0.30 5.55 11.67
N PHE A 350 -0.76 5.97 10.50
CA PHE A 350 -1.96 6.79 10.36
C PHE A 350 -2.93 6.11 9.42
N SER A 351 -4.20 6.07 9.77
CA SER A 351 -5.25 5.89 8.77
C SER A 351 -5.74 7.25 8.31
N MET A 352 -6.10 7.38 7.04
CA MET A 352 -6.50 8.64 6.43
C MET A 352 -7.82 8.46 5.69
N ARG A 353 -8.69 9.47 5.79
CA ARG A 353 -9.92 9.58 5.00
C ARG A 353 -10.05 10.97 4.39
N THR A 354 -10.47 11.06 3.14
CA THR A 354 -10.63 12.34 2.43
C THR A 354 -12.10 12.60 2.10
N TYR A 355 -12.51 13.86 2.22
CA TYR A 355 -13.85 14.32 1.86
C TYR A 355 -13.79 15.63 1.04
N PRO A 356 -14.23 15.64 -0.24
CA PRO A 356 -14.60 14.46 -1.05
C PRO A 356 -13.41 13.50 -1.24
N THR A 357 -13.68 12.28 -1.69
CA THR A 357 -12.61 11.30 -1.99
C THR A 357 -11.72 11.84 -3.11
N VAL A 358 -10.42 11.83 -2.88
CA VAL A 358 -9.41 12.19 -3.89
C VAL A 358 -8.78 10.92 -4.46
N TYR A 359 -8.63 10.88 -5.78
CA TYR A 359 -7.97 9.81 -6.50
C TYR A 359 -6.57 10.23 -6.91
N VAL A 360 -5.64 9.28 -6.87
CA VAL A 360 -4.22 9.50 -7.13
C VAL A 360 -3.76 8.55 -8.21
N VAL A 361 -3.11 9.10 -9.24
CA VAL A 361 -2.28 8.33 -10.16
C VAL A 361 -0.87 8.31 -9.56
N HIS A 362 -0.53 7.21 -8.89
CA HIS A 362 0.77 6.98 -8.28
C HIS A 362 1.74 6.42 -9.34
N ILE A 363 2.83 7.13 -9.59
CA ILE A 363 3.88 6.79 -10.55
C ILE A 363 5.15 6.45 -9.76
N ALA A 364 5.28 5.20 -9.35
CA ALA A 364 6.47 4.72 -8.65
C ALA A 364 7.68 4.78 -9.59
N ARG A 365 8.82 5.26 -9.09
CA ARG A 365 10.07 5.35 -9.86
C ARG A 365 11.12 4.37 -9.40
N TRP A 366 12.08 4.06 -10.27
CA TRP A 366 13.24 3.21 -9.92
C TRP A 366 14.23 3.89 -8.97
N ASP A 367 14.39 5.20 -9.09
CA ASP A 367 15.31 6.03 -8.31
C ASP A 367 14.66 6.66 -7.07
N ASN A 368 13.32 6.68 -7.01
CA ASN A 368 12.56 7.23 -5.90
C ASN A 368 11.32 6.38 -5.59
N ALA A 369 11.34 5.71 -4.45
CA ALA A 369 10.25 4.83 -4.01
C ALA A 369 8.94 5.59 -3.71
N SER A 370 9.03 6.86 -3.30
CA SER A 370 7.84 7.70 -3.09
C SER A 370 7.12 8.00 -4.41
N GLY A 371 7.84 7.98 -5.54
CA GLY A 371 7.27 8.23 -6.86
C GLY A 371 6.80 9.68 -7.05
N ASP A 372 6.03 9.87 -8.11
CA ASP A 372 5.30 11.10 -8.40
C ASP A 372 3.78 10.84 -8.31
N ASN A 373 3.02 11.83 -7.85
CA ASN A 373 1.57 11.72 -7.66
C ASN A 373 0.83 12.77 -8.49
N LEU A 374 -0.22 12.35 -9.19
CA LEU A 374 -1.16 13.24 -9.85
C LEU A 374 -2.53 13.05 -9.22
N TYR A 375 -3.18 14.13 -8.82
CA TYR A 375 -4.41 14.10 -8.00
C TYR A 375 -5.62 14.50 -8.85
N PHE A 376 -6.76 13.86 -8.58
CA PHE A 376 -8.02 14.06 -9.31
C PHE A 376 -9.23 13.90 -8.36
N HIS A 377 -10.31 14.65 -8.61
CA HIS A 377 -11.60 14.44 -7.97
C HIS A 377 -12.38 13.28 -8.59
N ASP A 378 -12.26 13.11 -9.90
CA ASP A 378 -13.02 12.11 -10.64
C ASP A 378 -12.21 10.82 -10.84
N LYS A 379 -12.80 9.69 -10.46
CA LYS A 379 -12.17 8.38 -10.56
C LYS A 379 -11.88 8.01 -12.01
N ASP A 380 -12.85 8.24 -12.90
CA ASP A 380 -12.74 7.87 -14.31
C ASP A 380 -11.66 8.70 -15.01
N MET A 381 -11.53 9.98 -14.62
CA MET A 381 -10.43 10.85 -15.05
C MET A 381 -9.07 10.30 -14.59
N ALA A 382 -8.93 9.94 -13.32
CA ALA A 382 -7.70 9.35 -12.80
C ALA A 382 -7.34 8.05 -13.54
N GLU A 383 -8.31 7.16 -13.77
CA GLU A 383 -8.12 5.90 -14.52
C GLU A 383 -7.71 6.16 -15.98
N ARG A 384 -8.32 7.15 -16.64
CA ARG A 384 -7.95 7.57 -18.00
C ARG A 384 -6.53 8.12 -18.05
N VAL A 385 -6.16 9.01 -17.12
CA VAL A 385 -4.80 9.56 -17.05
C VAL A 385 -3.82 8.45 -16.75
N GLY A 386 -4.07 7.58 -15.76
CA GLY A 386 -3.20 6.45 -15.45
C GLY A 386 -3.01 5.48 -16.63
N THR A 387 -4.03 5.29 -17.47
CA THR A 387 -3.93 4.49 -18.69
C THR A 387 -3.10 5.19 -19.77
N ALA A 388 -3.31 6.50 -19.98
CA ALA A 388 -2.49 7.29 -20.90
C ALA A 388 -1.02 7.35 -20.45
N THR A 389 -0.76 7.48 -19.16
CA THR A 389 0.59 7.46 -18.57
C THR A 389 1.28 6.12 -18.85
N ARG A 390 0.61 4.99 -18.59
CA ARG A 390 1.16 3.65 -18.91
C ARG A 390 1.50 3.52 -20.40
N HIS A 391 0.59 3.96 -21.27
CA HIS A 391 0.83 3.93 -22.70
C HIS A 391 2.00 4.83 -23.14
N ALA A 392 2.13 6.01 -22.54
CA ALA A 392 3.25 6.92 -22.80
C ALA A 392 4.60 6.29 -22.40
N VAL A 393 4.68 5.55 -21.28
CA VAL A 393 5.89 4.79 -20.90
C VAL A 393 6.25 3.77 -21.98
N GLU A 394 5.30 2.97 -22.46
CA GLU A 394 5.55 1.98 -23.51
C GLU A 394 6.08 2.60 -24.81
N LEU A 395 5.57 3.78 -25.16
CA LEU A 395 6.03 4.54 -26.34
C LEU A 395 7.44 5.11 -26.14
N CYS A 396 7.75 5.56 -24.92
CA CYS A 396 9.08 6.05 -24.56
C CYS A 396 10.16 4.99 -24.70
N ASP A 397 9.89 3.78 -24.24
CA ASP A 397 10.83 2.65 -24.34
C ASP A 397 11.07 2.22 -25.79
N LYS A 398 10.02 2.24 -26.62
CA LYS A 398 10.13 1.91 -28.06
C LYS A 398 10.91 2.96 -28.85
N GLY A 399 10.74 4.24 -28.52
CA GLY A 399 11.46 5.34 -29.16
C GLY A 399 12.97 5.23 -28.98
N GLU A 400 13.42 4.81 -27.78
CA GLU A 400 14.85 4.64 -27.49
C GLU A 400 15.48 3.50 -28.31
N GLN A 401 14.76 2.40 -28.50
CA GLN A 401 15.24 1.28 -29.31
C GLN A 401 15.42 1.65 -30.79
N GLN A 402 14.57 2.51 -31.34
CA GLN A 402 14.73 3.00 -32.71
C GLN A 402 15.93 3.93 -32.85
N PHE A 403 16.20 4.77 -31.85
CA PHE A 403 17.35 5.69 -31.87
C PHE A 403 18.68 4.94 -31.76
N ARG A 404 18.75 3.86 -30.96
CA ARG A 404 19.97 3.03 -30.83
C ARG A 404 20.29 2.17 -32.06
N ARG A 405 19.33 1.97 -32.96
CA ARG A 405 19.50 1.15 -34.18
C ARG A 405 19.88 1.97 -35.42
N ARG A 406 19.83 3.29 -35.33
CA ARG A 406 20.35 4.21 -36.35
C ARG A 406 21.74 4.66 -35.93
#